data_AF-T1AK59-F1
#
_entry.id   AF-T1AK59-F1
#
_cell.length_a   1.000
_cell.length_b   1.000
_cell.length_c   1.000
_cell.angle_alpha   90.00
_cell.angle_beta   90.00
_cell.angle_gamma   90.00
#
_symmetry.space_group_name_H-M   'P 1'
#
loop_
_entity.id
_entity.type
_entity.pdbx_description
1 polymer ?
#
loop_
_entity_poly.entity_id
_entity_poly.type
_entity_poly.pdbx_seq_one_letter_code
_entity_poly.pdbx_strand_id
1 'polypeptide(L)'
;EGGETVLEREISESGRSLSRIDGRAASAAEIRALADGLVELLAQGEAATLLRPQRQRQLLDRSCGAGACYDEATALTRRIGELRTRHTELGGDPRQRERQIDLLRHQVDEIDQAKMQEGEFARIEQEIDFLGKQEDILAALGDAHALLRGDGSPGAEDLLSQAIARLRPFGRLHGEVARP
;
A
#
# COMPACT_ATOMS: atom_id res chain seq x y z
N GLU A 1 -8.44 -51.95 33.09
CA GLU A 1 -8.91 -53.23 32.52
C GLU A 1 -8.62 -53.20 31.04
N GLY A 2 -7.76 -54.07 30.54
CA GLY A 2 -7.27 -54.02 29.16
C GLY A 2 -8.29 -54.65 28.23
N GLY A 3 -8.85 -53.86 27.31
CA GLY A 3 -9.68 -54.38 26.23
C GLY A 3 -8.84 -55.27 25.32
N GLU A 4 -9.34 -56.49 25.06
CA GLU A 4 -8.76 -57.40 24.09
C GLU A 4 -9.17 -56.93 22.68
N THR A 5 -8.21 -56.88 21.75
CA THR A 5 -8.47 -56.58 20.33
C THR A 5 -8.02 -57.76 19.48
N VAL A 6 -8.93 -58.28 18.68
CA VAL A 6 -8.70 -59.47 17.85
C VAL A 6 -8.49 -59.05 16.39
N LEU A 7 -7.33 -59.40 15.84
CA LEU A 7 -6.98 -59.21 14.44
C LEU A 7 -7.07 -60.54 13.70
N GLU A 8 -7.91 -60.61 12.67
CA GLU A 8 -8.10 -61.82 11.87
C GLU A 8 -7.80 -61.55 10.40
N ARG A 9 -7.21 -62.54 9.72
CA ARG A 9 -7.04 -62.56 8.28
C ARG A 9 -7.39 -63.93 7.74
N GLU A 10 -8.34 -63.97 6.83
CA GLU A 10 -8.84 -65.17 6.16
C GLU A 10 -8.41 -65.13 4.69
N ILE A 11 -7.81 -66.21 4.18
CA ILE A 11 -7.32 -66.31 2.80
C ILE A 11 -8.01 -67.52 2.17
N SER A 12 -8.84 -67.29 1.15
CA SER A 12 -9.50 -68.37 0.41
C SER A 12 -8.55 -69.05 -0.58
N GLU A 13 -8.86 -70.28 -0.98
CA GLU A 13 -8.11 -71.01 -2.04
C GLU A 13 -8.10 -70.26 -3.38
N SER A 14 -9.11 -69.43 -3.64
CA SER A 14 -9.17 -68.53 -4.80
C SER A 14 -8.23 -67.31 -4.70
N GLY A 15 -7.48 -67.17 -3.59
CA GLY A 15 -6.55 -66.08 -3.33
C GLY A 15 -7.19 -64.81 -2.76
N ARG A 16 -8.50 -64.80 -2.49
CA ARG A 16 -9.18 -63.64 -1.92
C ARG A 16 -8.86 -63.54 -0.43
N SER A 17 -8.30 -62.42 -0.01
CA SER A 17 -7.98 -62.12 1.39
C SER A 17 -9.06 -61.21 2.00
N LEU A 18 -9.56 -61.57 3.18
CA LEU A 18 -10.44 -60.73 4.00
C LEU A 18 -9.78 -60.51 5.36
N SER A 19 -9.81 -59.28 5.85
CA SER A 19 -9.21 -58.86 7.12
C SER A 19 -10.30 -58.35 8.06
N ARG A 20 -10.20 -58.64 9.36
CA ARG A 20 -11.14 -58.15 10.38
C ARG A 20 -10.41 -57.61 11.62
N ILE A 21 -10.99 -56.58 12.24
CA ILE A 21 -10.63 -56.05 13.57
C ILE A 21 -11.89 -56.19 14.43
N ASP A 22 -11.82 -56.94 15.52
CA ASP A 22 -12.95 -57.22 16.43
C ASP A 22 -14.22 -57.68 15.67
N GLY A 23 -14.03 -58.59 14.72
CA GLY A 23 -15.10 -59.16 13.89
C GLY A 23 -15.61 -58.25 12.76
N ARG A 24 -15.15 -57.00 12.64
CA ARG A 24 -15.54 -56.07 11.57
C ARG A 24 -14.52 -56.06 10.44
N ALA A 25 -15.00 -56.07 9.19
CA ALA A 25 -14.11 -56.01 8.03
C ALA A 25 -13.24 -54.74 8.08
N ALA A 26 -11.95 -54.91 7.83
CA ALA A 26 -10.95 -53.86 7.85
C ALA A 26 -10.03 -53.98 6.64
N SER A 27 -9.54 -52.84 6.18
CA SER A 27 -8.52 -52.77 5.13
C SER A 27 -7.15 -53.22 5.64
N ALA A 28 -6.28 -53.63 4.72
CA ALA A 28 -4.88 -53.92 5.05
C ALA A 28 -4.14 -52.70 5.61
N ALA A 29 -4.56 -51.48 5.26
CA ALA A 29 -3.98 -50.25 5.79
C ALA A 29 -4.34 -50.03 7.27
N GLU A 30 -5.60 -50.30 7.65
CA GLU A 30 -6.05 -50.20 9.04
C GLU A 30 -5.41 -51.27 9.92
N ILE A 31 -5.32 -52.52 9.44
CA ILE A 31 -4.58 -53.57 10.16
C ILE A 31 -3.11 -53.18 10.33
N ARG A 32 -2.46 -52.64 9.28
CA ARG A 32 -1.07 -52.17 9.39
C ARG A 32 -0.92 -51.02 10.38
N ALA A 33 -1.83 -50.05 10.38
CA ALA A 33 -1.79 -48.92 11.29
C ALA A 33 -1.97 -49.35 12.75
N LEU A 34 -2.82 -50.35 13.01
CA LEU A 34 -3.02 -50.89 14.35
C LEU A 34 -1.86 -51.78 14.79
N ALA A 35 -1.35 -52.62 13.89
CA ALA A 35 -0.19 -53.47 14.16
C ALA A 35 1.11 -52.67 14.33
N ASP A 36 1.16 -51.43 13.82
CA ASP A 36 2.32 -50.55 13.92
C ASP A 36 2.60 -50.16 15.38
N GLY A 37 3.57 -50.85 15.98
CA GLY A 37 3.94 -50.67 17.40
C GLY A 37 3.40 -51.77 18.34
N LEU A 38 2.59 -52.71 17.85
CA LEU A 38 2.16 -53.90 18.59
C LEU A 38 3.00 -55.13 18.29
N VAL A 39 3.32 -55.35 17.00
CA VAL A 39 4.07 -56.53 16.54
C VAL A 39 5.09 -56.09 15.49
N GLU A 40 6.32 -56.58 15.60
CA GLU A 40 7.38 -56.36 14.61
C GLU A 40 7.78 -57.69 13.99
N LEU A 41 7.61 -57.82 12.66
CA LEU A 41 8.01 -59.00 11.91
C LEU A 41 9.50 -58.90 11.58
N LEU A 42 10.29 -59.85 12.08
CA LEU A 42 11.72 -59.97 11.80
C LEU A 42 11.93 -61.11 10.78
N ALA A 43 11.67 -60.82 9.50
CA ALA A 43 11.93 -61.75 8.40
C ALA A 43 13.26 -61.44 7.70
N GLN A 44 13.88 -62.45 7.06
CA GLN A 44 15.11 -62.25 6.28
C GLN A 44 14.85 -61.29 5.11
N GLY A 45 15.54 -60.14 5.11
CA GLY A 45 15.53 -59.16 4.02
C GLY A 45 14.65 -57.92 4.24
N GLU A 46 13.87 -57.85 5.33
CA GLU A 46 13.12 -56.64 5.67
C GLU A 46 13.92 -55.76 6.64
N ALA A 47 14.01 -54.46 6.34
CA ALA A 47 14.63 -53.49 7.24
C ALA A 47 13.75 -53.38 8.49
N ALA A 48 14.21 -53.95 9.61
CA ALA A 48 13.53 -53.83 10.89
C ALA A 48 13.19 -52.37 11.16
N THR A 49 11.99 -52.10 11.63
CA THR A 49 11.56 -50.77 12.04
C THR A 49 12.44 -50.22 13.15
N LEU A 50 13.04 -51.11 13.97
CA LEU A 50 14.11 -50.81 14.91
C LEU A 50 15.37 -50.19 14.24
N LEU A 51 15.63 -50.45 12.96
CA LEU A 51 16.74 -49.82 12.22
C LEU A 51 16.40 -48.41 11.73
N ARG A 52 15.15 -47.96 11.87
CA ARG A 52 14.78 -46.58 11.54
C ARG A 52 15.36 -45.64 12.60
N PRO A 53 16.18 -44.64 12.22
CA PRO A 53 16.82 -43.72 13.17
C PRO A 53 15.84 -43.05 14.13
N GLN A 54 14.63 -42.73 13.66
CA GLN A 54 13.58 -42.10 14.46
C GLN A 54 13.08 -43.04 15.58
N ARG A 55 12.95 -44.35 15.30
CA ARG A 55 12.54 -45.34 16.32
C ARG A 55 13.66 -45.60 17.31
N GLN A 56 14.91 -45.71 16.85
CA GLN A 56 16.07 -45.84 17.73
C GLN A 56 16.17 -44.67 18.71
N ARG A 57 16.01 -43.44 18.21
CA ARG A 57 16.04 -42.24 19.03
C ARG A 57 14.90 -42.21 20.05
N GLN A 58 13.66 -42.49 19.64
CA GLN A 58 12.53 -42.57 20.58
C GLN A 58 12.73 -43.63 21.66
N LEU A 59 13.30 -44.78 21.31
CA LEU A 59 13.61 -45.84 22.27
C LEU A 59 14.66 -45.38 23.29
N LEU A 60 15.76 -44.77 22.82
CA LEU A 60 16.80 -44.17 23.65
C LEU A 60 16.26 -43.06 24.54
N ASP A 61 15.50 -42.12 23.98
CA ASP A 61 14.92 -40.99 24.71
C ASP A 61 14.00 -41.47 25.84
N ARG A 62 13.17 -42.51 25.60
CA ARG A 62 12.36 -43.14 26.66
C ARG A 62 13.21 -43.82 27.71
N SER A 63 14.22 -44.58 27.29
CA SER A 63 15.09 -45.37 28.19
C SER A 63 15.90 -44.47 29.13
N CYS A 64 16.28 -43.28 28.66
CA CYS A 64 17.04 -42.29 29.43
C CYS A 64 16.15 -41.32 30.22
N GLY A 65 14.81 -41.45 30.17
CA GLY A 65 13.89 -40.53 30.83
C GLY A 65 13.88 -39.11 30.23
N ALA A 66 14.29 -38.95 28.97
CA ALA A 66 14.47 -37.66 28.31
C ALA A 66 13.15 -37.00 27.82
N GLY A 67 11.99 -37.52 28.24
CA GLY A 67 10.68 -37.05 27.79
C GLY A 67 10.45 -35.55 28.04
N ALA A 68 10.81 -35.05 29.22
CA ALA A 68 10.66 -33.63 29.55
C ALA A 68 11.50 -32.73 28.63
N CYS A 69 12.77 -33.09 28.38
CA CYS A 69 13.65 -32.36 27.46
C CYS A 69 13.14 -32.42 26.02
N TYR A 70 12.59 -33.57 25.61
CA TYR A 70 11.99 -33.74 24.29
C TYR A 70 10.77 -32.85 24.10
N ASP A 71 9.87 -32.80 25.09
CA ASP A 71 8.67 -31.97 25.05
C ASP A 71 9.02 -30.48 25.02
N GLU A 72 10.01 -30.06 25.84
CA GLU A 72 10.52 -28.69 25.85
C GLU A 72 11.14 -28.31 24.49
N ALA A 73 12.02 -29.16 23.95
CA ALA A 73 12.64 -28.93 22.63
C ALA A 73 11.58 -28.86 21.52
N THR A 74 10.54 -29.68 21.60
CA THR A 74 9.43 -29.67 20.64
C THR A 74 8.62 -28.38 20.73
N ALA A 75 8.33 -27.92 21.96
CA ALA A 75 7.64 -26.66 22.20
C ALA A 75 8.44 -25.46 21.69
N LEU A 76 9.75 -25.41 21.95
CA LEU A 76 10.66 -24.38 21.45
C LEU A 76 10.74 -24.37 19.92
N THR A 77 10.84 -25.55 19.31
CA THR A 77 10.91 -25.67 17.84
C THR A 77 9.63 -25.15 17.19
N ARG A 78 8.46 -25.50 17.74
CA ARG A 78 7.17 -24.96 17.30
C ARG A 78 7.14 -23.44 17.45
N ARG A 79 7.60 -22.92 18.59
CA ARG A 79 7.65 -21.48 18.83
C ARG A 79 8.55 -20.73 17.86
N ILE A 80 9.71 -21.30 17.51
CA ILE A 80 10.60 -20.76 16.48
C ILE A 80 9.90 -20.73 15.12
N GLY A 81 9.16 -21.79 14.77
CA GLY A 81 8.34 -21.83 13.57
C GLY A 81 7.33 -20.68 13.50
N GLU A 82 6.54 -20.50 14.57
CA GLU A 82 5.57 -19.40 14.68
C GLU A 82 6.23 -18.02 14.55
N LEU A 83 7.37 -17.81 15.22
CA LEU A 83 8.10 -16.55 15.16
C LEU A 83 8.68 -16.27 13.78
N ARG A 84 9.17 -17.29 13.07
CA ARG A 84 9.63 -17.16 11.69
C ARG A 84 8.50 -16.75 10.76
N THR A 85 7.35 -17.41 10.87
CA THR A 85 6.15 -17.06 10.09
C THR A 85 5.72 -15.62 10.35
N ARG A 86 5.61 -15.21 11.63
CA ARG A 86 5.29 -13.82 11.98
C ARG A 86 6.32 -12.83 11.46
N HIS A 87 7.61 -13.16 11.54
CA HIS A 87 8.67 -12.31 11.01
C HIS A 87 8.55 -12.14 9.50
N THR A 88 8.24 -13.21 8.75
CA THR A 88 8.01 -13.12 7.30
C THR A 88 6.75 -12.31 6.96
N GLU A 89 5.68 -12.44 7.74
CA GLU A 89 4.44 -11.67 7.56
C GLU A 89 4.65 -10.18 7.85
N LEU A 90 5.35 -9.84 8.94
CA LEU A 90 5.68 -8.46 9.32
C LEU A 90 6.68 -7.81 8.36
N GLY A 91 7.62 -8.58 7.82
CA GLY A 91 8.60 -8.11 6.86
C GLY A 91 8.01 -7.80 5.48
N GLY A 92 6.85 -8.40 5.15
CA GLY A 92 6.24 -8.33 3.82
C GLY A 92 7.18 -8.83 2.71
N ASP A 93 6.86 -8.51 1.45
CA ASP A 93 7.82 -8.67 0.35
C ASP A 93 8.82 -7.50 0.38
N PRO A 94 10.13 -7.75 0.67
CA PRO A 94 11.14 -6.70 0.71
C PRO A 94 11.19 -5.89 -0.59
N ARG A 95 10.96 -6.55 -1.73
CA ARG A 95 10.97 -5.89 -3.05
C ARG A 95 9.78 -4.97 -3.22
N GLN A 96 8.61 -5.33 -2.70
CA GLN A 96 7.43 -4.46 -2.73
C GLN A 96 7.64 -3.22 -1.87
N ARG A 97 8.24 -3.40 -0.69
CA ARG A 97 8.56 -2.29 0.20
C ARG A 97 9.56 -1.32 -0.42
N GLU A 98 10.62 -1.84 -1.04
CA GLU A 98 11.63 -1.02 -1.71
C GLU A 98 11.03 -0.22 -2.87
N ARG A 99 10.22 -0.87 -3.73
CA ARG A 99 9.45 -0.17 -4.79
C ARG A 99 8.56 0.94 -4.25
N GLN A 100 7.90 0.71 -3.11
CA GLN A 100 7.02 1.70 -2.51
C GLN A 100 7.80 2.87 -1.91
N ILE A 101 8.96 2.62 -1.32
CA ILE A 101 9.87 3.67 -0.85
C ILE A 101 10.33 4.53 -2.02
N ASP A 102 10.75 3.93 -3.13
CA ASP A 102 11.23 4.67 -4.30
C ASP A 102 10.13 5.51 -4.93
N LEU A 103 8.91 4.96 -5.06
CA LEU A 103 7.75 5.70 -5.55
C LEU A 103 7.43 6.90 -4.66
N LEU A 104 7.37 6.70 -3.34
CA LEU A 104 7.06 7.78 -2.40
C LEU A 104 8.14 8.85 -2.39
N ARG A 105 9.42 8.47 -2.49
CA ARG A 105 10.53 9.41 -2.61
C ARG A 105 10.39 10.26 -3.87
N HIS A 106 10.15 9.63 -5.02
CA HIS A 106 9.95 10.35 -6.27
C HIS A 106 8.78 11.35 -6.17
N GLN A 107 7.65 10.93 -5.59
CA GLN A 107 6.48 11.79 -5.43
C GLN A 107 6.76 12.99 -4.52
N VAL A 108 7.48 12.77 -3.41
CA VAL A 108 7.89 13.87 -2.52
C VAL A 108 8.84 14.81 -3.23
N ASP A 109 9.86 14.29 -3.92
CA ASP A 109 10.83 15.10 -4.66
C ASP A 109 10.14 15.93 -5.76
N GLU A 110 9.14 15.37 -6.44
CA GLU A 110 8.35 16.08 -7.47
C GLU A 110 7.55 17.25 -6.88
N ILE A 111 6.88 17.02 -5.74
CA ILE A 111 6.12 18.06 -5.01
C ILE A 111 7.07 19.15 -4.51
N ASP A 112 8.20 18.78 -3.92
CA ASP A 112 9.19 19.71 -3.39
C ASP A 112 9.85 20.55 -4.50
N GLN A 113 10.10 19.95 -5.66
CA GLN A 113 10.63 20.65 -6.84
C GLN A 113 9.63 21.63 -7.46
N ALA A 114 8.33 21.32 -7.40
CA ALA A 114 7.29 22.19 -7.92
C ALA A 114 7.22 23.53 -7.16
N LYS A 115 7.69 23.59 -5.90
CA LYS A 115 7.76 24.82 -5.07
C LYS A 115 6.46 25.64 -5.08
N MET A 116 5.33 24.94 -5.11
CA MET A 116 4.02 25.57 -5.21
C MET A 116 3.78 26.54 -4.05
N GLN A 117 3.23 27.71 -4.36
CA GLN A 117 2.91 28.71 -3.36
C GLN A 117 1.41 28.75 -3.09
N GLU A 118 1.04 29.01 -1.83
CA GLU A 118 -0.37 29.18 -1.48
C GLU A 118 -0.94 30.41 -2.20
N GLY A 119 -2.08 30.24 -2.87
CA GLY A 119 -2.71 31.30 -3.68
C GLY A 119 -2.07 31.54 -5.06
N GLU A 120 -1.08 30.73 -5.47
CA GLU A 120 -0.41 30.87 -6.77
C GLU A 120 -1.38 30.80 -7.96
N PHE A 121 -2.30 29.83 -7.95
CA PHE A 121 -3.30 29.67 -9.03
C PHE A 121 -4.16 30.91 -9.21
N ALA A 122 -4.72 31.46 -8.12
CA ALA A 122 -5.53 32.67 -8.18
C ALA A 122 -4.74 33.88 -8.71
N ARG A 123 -3.46 33.99 -8.35
CA ARG A 123 -2.57 35.04 -8.88
C ARG A 123 -2.32 34.87 -10.37
N ILE A 124 -2.04 33.65 -10.82
CA ILE A 124 -1.82 33.35 -12.24
C ILE A 124 -3.08 33.61 -13.06
N GLU A 125 -4.25 33.23 -12.56
CA GLU A 125 -5.53 33.52 -13.23
C GLU A 125 -5.76 35.03 -13.40
N GLN A 126 -5.50 35.83 -12.36
CA GLN A 126 -5.60 37.30 -12.45
C GLN A 126 -4.63 37.88 -13.48
N GLU A 127 -3.40 37.37 -13.54
CA GLU A 127 -2.40 37.81 -14.51
C GLU A 127 -2.82 37.45 -15.95
N ILE A 128 -3.33 36.24 -16.15
CA ILE A 128 -3.86 35.81 -17.46
C ILE A 128 -5.01 36.72 -17.89
N ASP A 129 -5.95 37.02 -16.99
CA ASP A 129 -7.09 37.91 -17.26
C ASP A 129 -6.65 39.34 -17.61
N PHE A 130 -5.62 39.84 -16.93
CA PHE A 130 -5.05 41.16 -17.19
C PHE A 130 -4.35 41.21 -18.55
N LEU A 131 -3.47 40.24 -18.83
CA LEU A 131 -2.76 40.13 -20.10
C LEU A 131 -3.72 39.89 -21.27
N GLY A 132 -4.79 39.11 -21.06
CA GLY A 132 -5.83 38.89 -22.06
C GLY A 132 -6.58 40.15 -22.46
N LYS A 133 -6.64 41.16 -21.58
CA LYS A 133 -7.29 42.46 -21.85
C LYS A 133 -6.32 43.54 -22.33
N GLN A 134 -5.06 43.20 -22.58
CA GLN A 134 -4.02 44.19 -22.86
C GLN A 134 -4.32 45.01 -24.13
N GLU A 135 -4.85 44.39 -25.18
CA GLU A 135 -5.22 45.08 -26.42
C GLU A 135 -6.37 46.07 -26.20
N ASP A 136 -7.41 45.66 -25.47
CA ASP A 136 -8.54 46.53 -25.11
C ASP A 136 -8.10 47.72 -24.25
N ILE A 137 -7.20 47.47 -23.29
CA ILE A 137 -6.62 48.53 -22.45
C ILE A 137 -5.83 49.52 -23.30
N LEU A 138 -5.00 49.04 -24.24
CA LEU A 138 -4.23 49.90 -25.13
C LEU A 138 -5.13 50.69 -26.08
N ALA A 139 -6.16 50.07 -26.63
CA ALA A 139 -7.16 50.74 -27.46
C ALA A 139 -7.89 51.84 -26.67
N ALA A 140 -8.39 51.53 -25.47
CA ALA A 140 -9.08 52.48 -24.61
C ALA A 140 -8.17 53.66 -24.19
N LEU A 141 -6.89 53.41 -23.92
CA LEU A 141 -5.91 54.46 -23.66
C LEU A 141 -5.66 55.34 -24.89
N GLY A 142 -5.58 54.73 -26.08
CA GLY A 142 -5.47 55.45 -27.35
C GLY A 142 -6.68 56.36 -27.59
N ASP A 143 -7.89 55.83 -27.40
CA ASP A 143 -9.15 56.57 -27.53
C ASP A 143 -9.22 57.72 -26.52
N ALA A 144 -8.90 57.46 -25.25
CA ALA A 144 -8.85 58.49 -24.22
C ALA A 144 -7.84 59.59 -24.57
N HIS A 145 -6.68 59.22 -25.11
CA HIS A 145 -5.67 60.18 -25.55
C HIS A 145 -6.19 61.05 -26.71
N ALA A 146 -6.83 60.43 -27.71
CA ALA A 146 -7.41 61.14 -28.85
C ALA A 146 -8.52 62.12 -28.40
N LEU A 147 -9.37 61.73 -27.44
CA LEU A 147 -10.42 62.61 -26.89
C LEU A 147 -9.83 63.81 -26.13
N LEU A 148 -8.72 63.63 -25.41
CA LEU A 148 -8.08 64.70 -24.64
C LEU A 148 -7.34 65.70 -25.55
N ARG A 149 -6.51 65.19 -26.47
CA ARG A 149 -5.65 65.99 -27.36
C ARG A 149 -6.35 66.51 -28.61
N GLY A 150 -7.40 65.82 -29.05
CA GLY A 150 -8.03 66.04 -30.34
C GLY A 150 -7.25 65.39 -31.48
N ASP A 151 -7.96 64.71 -32.37
CA ASP A 151 -7.44 64.22 -33.64
C ASP A 151 -8.35 64.75 -34.77
N GLY A 152 -7.89 65.77 -35.48
CA GLY A 152 -8.67 66.46 -36.52
C GLY A 152 -9.82 67.36 -36.02
N SER A 153 -10.08 67.41 -34.72
CA SER A 153 -11.05 68.32 -34.07
C SER A 153 -10.55 68.76 -32.68
N PRO A 154 -11.07 69.86 -32.08
CA PRO A 154 -10.59 70.36 -30.80
C PRO A 154 -10.79 69.33 -29.69
N GLY A 155 -9.69 68.96 -29.01
CA GLY A 155 -9.73 68.07 -27.87
C GLY A 155 -10.31 68.72 -26.61
N ALA A 156 -10.52 67.94 -25.55
CA ALA A 156 -10.98 68.48 -24.27
C ALA A 156 -10.05 69.58 -23.72
N GLU A 157 -8.73 69.46 -23.91
CA GLU A 157 -7.75 70.49 -23.53
C GLU A 157 -7.99 71.82 -24.28
N ASP A 158 -8.30 71.73 -25.57
CA ASP A 158 -8.59 72.90 -26.42
C ASP A 158 -9.91 73.55 -26.02
N LEU A 159 -10.96 72.74 -25.81
CA LEU A 159 -12.28 73.22 -25.42
C LEU A 159 -12.25 73.90 -24.05
N LEU A 160 -11.51 73.34 -23.08
CA LEU A 160 -11.31 73.94 -21.76
C LEU A 160 -10.54 75.27 -21.88
N SER A 161 -9.49 75.29 -22.68
CA SER A 161 -8.70 76.50 -22.95
C SER A 161 -9.55 77.60 -23.60
N GLN A 162 -10.43 77.23 -24.55
CA GLN A 162 -11.39 78.14 -25.17
C GLN A 162 -12.42 78.68 -24.17
N ALA A 163 -12.96 77.83 -23.29
CA ALA A 163 -13.89 78.25 -22.26
C ALA A 163 -13.23 79.25 -21.28
N ILE A 164 -12.01 78.95 -20.82
CA ILE A 164 -11.21 79.85 -19.98
C ILE A 164 -10.97 81.19 -20.69
N ALA A 165 -10.58 81.17 -21.97
CA ALA A 165 -10.34 82.38 -22.75
C ALA A 165 -11.60 83.26 -22.87
N ARG A 166 -12.78 82.65 -23.05
CA ARG A 166 -14.07 83.36 -23.13
C ARG A 166 -14.54 83.94 -21.80
N LEU A 167 -14.22 83.28 -20.67
CA LEU A 167 -14.57 83.75 -19.33
C LEU A 167 -13.58 84.78 -18.77
N ARG A 168 -12.33 84.80 -19.27
CA ARG A 168 -11.25 85.69 -18.81
C ARG A 168 -11.62 87.19 -18.78
N PRO A 169 -12.34 87.76 -19.77
CA PRO A 169 -12.79 89.16 -19.72
C PRO A 169 -13.75 89.45 -18.57
N PHE A 170 -14.56 88.47 -18.16
CA PHE A 170 -15.55 88.60 -17.07
C PHE A 170 -14.96 88.33 -15.69
N GLY A 171 -13.73 87.80 -15.59
CA GLY A 171 -13.03 87.61 -14.31
C GLY A 171 -12.75 88.91 -13.55
N ARG A 172 -12.78 90.07 -14.23
CA ARG A 172 -12.68 91.40 -13.58
C ARG A 172 -14.02 91.91 -13.03
N LEU A 173 -15.14 91.29 -13.37
CA LEU A 173 -16.49 91.72 -12.97
C LEU A 173 -16.95 91.11 -11.62
N HIS A 174 -16.31 90.04 -11.13
CA HIS A 174 -16.65 89.45 -9.83
C HIS A 174 -15.42 89.28 -8.93
N GLY A 175 -15.16 90.29 -8.10
CA GLY A 175 -14.23 90.23 -6.97
C GLY A 175 -14.69 89.38 -5.78
N GLU A 176 -15.77 88.61 -5.89
CA GLU A 176 -16.34 87.81 -4.78
C GLU A 176 -16.24 86.29 -4.94
N VAL A 177 -15.94 85.75 -6.13
CA VAL A 177 -15.79 84.28 -6.33
C VAL A 177 -14.31 83.83 -6.34
N ALA A 178 -13.37 84.78 -6.29
CA ALA A 178 -11.95 84.50 -6.13
C ALA A 178 -11.51 84.75 -4.69
N ARG A 179 -11.91 83.87 -3.77
CA ARG A 179 -11.11 83.60 -2.56
C ARG A 179 -10.83 82.10 -2.52
N PRO A 180 -9.59 81.73 -2.14
CA PRO A 180 -9.08 80.36 -2.23
C PRO A 180 -9.91 79.36 -1.42
#